data_AF-A0A0R3LKB3-F1
#
_entry.id   AF-A0A0R3LKB3-F1
#
_cell.length_a   1.000
_cell.length_b   1.000
_cell.length_c   1.000
_cell.angle_alpha   90.00
_cell.angle_beta   90.00
_cell.angle_gamma   90.00
#
_symmetry.space_group_name_H-M   'P 1'
#
loop_
_entity.id
_entity.type
_entity.pdbx_description
1 polymer ?
#
loop_
_entity_poly.entity_id
_entity_poly.type
_entity_poly.pdbx_seq_one_letter_code
_entity_poly.pdbx_strand_id
1 'polypeptide(L)'
;MTGFDVRNPPMTTGLRDQKIASLRGIEQWLFEILSSGRAPGDSMFEDVEVSWEDASIKVAVDDFRLNYEDWLRRRRFAGDPLNASRFGVRVHQIFPAITRIYPKVGDKRQWYYVIPRLAECRAEFEKLIGSTINWAGDFPQDDDLLG
;
A
#
# COMPACT_ATOMS: atom_id res chain seq x y z
N MET A 1 9.14 38.38 14.46
CA MET A 1 7.70 38.31 14.80
C MET A 1 6.94 37.93 13.55
N THR A 2 6.42 36.71 13.46
CA THR A 2 5.12 36.39 12.84
C THR A 2 4.79 34.92 13.14
N GLY A 3 3.90 34.73 14.12
CA GLY A 3 2.87 33.68 14.19
C GLY A 3 3.25 32.24 13.87
N PHE A 4 3.87 31.53 14.83
CA PHE A 4 3.61 30.09 14.95
C PHE A 4 2.21 29.94 15.55
N ASP A 5 1.22 29.65 14.71
CA ASP A 5 -0.15 29.35 15.16
C ASP A 5 -0.19 27.91 15.67
N VAL A 6 0.16 27.74 16.95
CA VAL A 6 0.00 26.49 17.72
C VAL A 6 -1.46 26.41 18.19
N ARG A 7 -2.42 26.32 17.26
CA ARG A 7 -3.84 26.24 17.62
C ARG A 7 -4.57 25.18 16.82
N ASN A 8 -5.08 24.20 17.58
CA ASN A 8 -5.90 23.05 17.21
C ASN A 8 -5.16 21.94 16.44
N PRO A 9 -4.46 21.00 17.12
CA PRO A 9 -4.40 19.66 16.57
C PRO A 9 -5.88 19.21 16.42
N PRO A 10 -6.38 18.98 15.21
CA PRO A 10 -7.74 18.49 15.08
C PRO A 10 -7.76 17.16 15.84
N MET A 11 -8.80 16.95 16.68
CA MET A 11 -9.00 15.77 17.53
C MET A 11 -8.89 14.42 16.78
N THR A 12 -8.77 14.46 15.45
CA THR A 12 -8.66 13.35 14.51
C THR A 12 -7.23 12.94 14.17
N THR A 13 -6.19 13.78 14.37
CA THR A 13 -4.80 13.42 14.00
C THR A 13 -4.20 12.40 14.96
N GLY A 14 -4.33 12.61 16.28
CA GLY A 14 -3.75 11.69 17.28
C GLY A 14 -4.35 10.27 17.23
N LEU A 15 -5.66 10.15 17.01
CA LEU A 15 -6.33 8.85 16.86
C LEU A 15 -5.92 8.16 15.56
N ARG A 16 -5.75 8.93 14.48
CA ARG A 16 -5.25 8.42 13.20
C ARG A 16 -3.82 7.91 13.36
N ASP A 17 -2.92 8.70 13.94
CA ASP A 17 -1.51 8.33 14.09
C ASP A 17 -1.36 7.12 15.01
N GLN A 18 -2.20 7.03 16.05
CA GLN A 18 -2.30 5.84 16.89
C GLN A 18 -2.75 4.61 16.08
N LYS A 19 -3.77 4.74 15.22
CA LYS A 19 -4.22 3.67 14.33
C LYS A 19 -3.13 3.23 13.37
N ILE A 20 -2.47 4.17 12.69
CA ILE A 20 -1.36 3.91 11.76
C ILE A 20 -0.21 3.20 12.50
N ALA A 21 0.19 3.70 13.68
CA ALA A 21 1.22 3.08 14.52
C ALA A 21 0.84 1.68 15.02
N SER A 22 -0.46 1.41 15.17
CA SER A 22 -0.99 0.11 15.57
C SER A 22 -1.14 -0.89 14.42
N LEU A 23 -0.98 -0.46 13.16
CA LEU A 23 -1.08 -1.37 12.01
C LEU A 23 -0.05 -2.48 12.12
N ARG A 24 -0.47 -3.70 11.74
CA ARG A 24 0.38 -4.89 11.70
C ARG A 24 0.08 -5.70 10.45
N GLY A 25 0.99 -6.60 10.11
CA GLY A 25 0.86 -7.55 9.03
C GLY A 25 0.55 -6.87 7.71
N ILE A 26 -0.48 -7.37 7.03
CA ILE A 26 -0.88 -6.91 5.71
C ILE A 26 -1.31 -5.43 5.67
N GLU A 27 -1.94 -4.90 6.72
CA GLU A 27 -2.36 -3.49 6.73
C GLU A 27 -1.17 -2.56 6.80
N GLN A 28 -0.16 -2.91 7.62
CA GLN A 28 1.08 -2.14 7.71
C GLN A 28 1.86 -2.20 6.39
N TRP A 29 1.96 -3.39 5.79
CA TRP A 29 2.62 -3.56 4.51
C TRP A 29 1.93 -2.76 3.39
N LEU A 30 0.60 -2.83 3.30
CA LEU A 30 -0.16 -2.06 2.31
C LEU A 30 -0.05 -0.55 2.54
N PHE A 31 -0.07 -0.10 3.80
CA PHE A 31 0.14 1.31 4.12
C PHE A 31 1.49 1.81 3.59
N GLU A 32 2.57 1.04 3.74
CA GLU A 32 3.89 1.40 3.24
C GLU A 32 3.95 1.43 1.71
N ILE A 33 3.33 0.46 1.05
CA ILE A 33 3.19 0.43 -0.41
C ILE A 33 2.47 1.69 -0.90
N LEU A 34 1.29 1.98 -0.35
CA LEU A 34 0.47 3.14 -0.71
C LEU A 34 1.15 4.48 -0.42
N SER A 35 1.93 4.53 0.66
CA SER A 35 2.73 5.72 1.02
C SER A 35 3.90 5.91 0.05
N SER A 36 4.56 4.83 -0.36
CA SER A 36 5.68 4.90 -1.32
C SER A 36 5.23 5.16 -2.76
N GLY A 37 3.96 4.88 -3.08
CA GLY A 37 3.43 4.93 -4.45
C GLY A 37 4.01 3.86 -5.39
N ARG A 38 4.85 2.94 -4.89
CA ARG A 38 5.45 1.87 -5.67
C ARG A 38 4.60 0.61 -5.61
N ALA A 39 4.30 0.04 -6.78
CA ALA A 39 3.58 -1.21 -6.87
C ALA A 39 4.35 -2.36 -6.18
N PRO A 40 3.68 -3.24 -5.44
CA PRO A 40 4.30 -4.46 -4.92
C PRO A 40 4.65 -5.40 -6.05
N GLY A 41 5.86 -5.97 -5.97
CA GLY A 41 6.35 -6.90 -6.99
C GLY A 41 7.00 -6.25 -8.20
N ASP A 42 7.52 -5.02 -8.05
CA ASP A 42 8.40 -4.31 -8.99
C ASP A 42 8.00 -4.55 -10.45
N SER A 43 6.75 -4.19 -10.70
CA SER A 43 6.15 -3.90 -11.99
C SER A 43 6.64 -4.75 -13.17
N MET A 44 5.75 -5.58 -13.72
CA MET A 44 5.64 -5.91 -15.15
C MET A 44 5.54 -4.66 -16.08
N PHE A 45 5.95 -3.48 -15.61
CA PHE A 45 5.79 -2.16 -16.19
C PHE A 45 7.14 -1.54 -16.60
N GLU A 46 8.25 -2.30 -16.61
CA GLU A 46 9.45 -1.82 -17.31
C GLU A 46 9.13 -1.45 -18.78
N ASP A 47 8.06 -2.04 -19.36
CA ASP A 47 7.56 -1.77 -20.71
C ASP A 47 6.21 -0.99 -20.77
N VAL A 48 5.70 -0.44 -19.66
CA VAL A 48 4.39 0.24 -19.65
C VAL A 48 4.57 1.73 -19.37
N GLU A 49 4.19 2.57 -20.35
CA GLU A 49 4.29 4.04 -20.30
C GLU A 49 3.47 4.72 -19.18
N VAL A 50 2.70 3.95 -18.40
CA VAL A 50 1.69 4.48 -17.48
C VAL A 50 2.02 4.09 -16.03
N SER A 51 2.16 5.11 -15.18
CA SER A 51 2.43 4.96 -13.76
C SER A 51 1.20 4.39 -13.02
N TRP A 52 1.41 3.79 -11.84
CA TRP A 52 0.30 3.39 -10.96
C TRP A 52 -0.52 4.58 -10.45
N GLU A 53 0.06 5.78 -10.46
CA GLU A 53 -0.66 7.01 -10.11
C GLU A 53 -1.77 7.30 -11.13
N ASP A 54 -1.49 7.01 -12.40
CA ASP A 54 -2.35 7.37 -13.53
C ASP A 54 -3.33 6.26 -13.92
N ALA A 55 -2.99 4.99 -13.69
CA ALA A 55 -3.82 3.85 -14.10
C ALA A 55 -3.80 2.66 -13.15
N SER A 56 -4.74 1.74 -13.38
CA SER A 56 -4.77 0.45 -12.71
C SER A 56 -3.60 -0.42 -13.17
N ILE A 57 -3.08 -1.22 -12.25
CA ILE A 57 -1.95 -2.10 -12.51
C ILE A 57 -2.34 -3.57 -12.38
N LYS A 58 -1.58 -4.44 -13.05
CA LYS A 58 -1.74 -5.89 -12.99
C LYS A 58 -0.56 -6.48 -12.24
N VAL A 59 -0.82 -7.22 -11.19
CA VAL A 59 0.21 -7.94 -10.41
C VAL A 59 -0.21 -9.39 -10.28
N ALA A 60 0.70 -10.33 -10.53
CA ALA A 60 0.38 -11.74 -10.33
C ALA A 60 0.02 -11.99 -8.86
N VAL A 61 -1.01 -12.81 -8.61
CA VAL A 61 -1.49 -13.08 -7.26
C VAL A 61 -0.40 -13.70 -6.39
N ASP A 62 0.42 -14.57 -6.98
CA ASP A 62 1.54 -15.21 -6.28
C ASP A 62 2.65 -14.21 -5.95
N ASP A 63 3.04 -13.36 -6.88
CA ASP A 63 4.08 -12.35 -6.67
C ASP A 63 3.66 -11.32 -5.62
N PHE A 64 2.39 -10.91 -5.65
CA PHE A 64 1.81 -10.00 -4.66
C PHE A 64 1.89 -10.60 -3.24
N ARG A 65 1.61 -11.90 -3.10
CA ARG A 65 1.75 -12.62 -1.82
C ARG A 65 3.21 -12.81 -1.42
N LEU A 66 4.08 -13.19 -2.34
CA LEU A 66 5.51 -13.39 -2.08
C LEU A 66 6.17 -12.10 -1.60
N ASN A 67 5.81 -10.94 -2.18
CA ASN A 67 6.32 -9.64 -1.74
C ASN A 67 5.92 -9.33 -0.28
N TYR A 68 4.68 -9.65 0.10
CA TYR A 68 4.24 -9.55 1.50
C TYR A 68 5.01 -10.48 2.42
N GLU A 69 5.21 -11.74 2.03
CA GLU A 69 5.95 -12.73 2.82
C GLU A 69 7.43 -12.36 2.99
N ASP A 70 8.05 -11.78 1.95
CA ASP A 70 9.41 -11.26 2.01
C ASP A 70 9.51 -10.04 2.92
N TRP A 71 8.57 -9.10 2.81
CA TRP A 71 8.48 -7.95 3.71
C TRP A 71 8.33 -8.39 5.18
N LEU A 72 7.49 -9.39 5.43
CA LEU A 72 7.25 -9.92 6.77
C LEU A 72 8.49 -10.63 7.33
N ARG A 73 9.17 -11.45 6.51
CA ARG A 73 10.40 -12.16 6.91
C ARG A 73 11.53 -11.20 7.31
N ARG A 74 11.61 -10.02 6.68
CA ARG A 74 12.61 -9.00 7.00
C ARG A 74 12.32 -8.26 8.31
N ARG A 75 11.15 -8.48 8.95
CA ARG A 75 10.70 -7.71 10.12
C ARG A 75 10.26 -8.62 11.26
N ARG A 76 11.09 -8.69 12.30
CA ARG A 76 10.97 -9.63 13.42
C ARG A 76 9.72 -9.46 14.32
N PHE A 77 8.89 -8.44 14.09
CA PHE A 77 7.68 -8.15 14.89
C PHE A 77 6.50 -7.61 14.08
N ALA A 78 6.50 -7.80 12.75
CA ALA A 78 5.45 -7.29 11.89
C ALA A 78 4.16 -8.15 11.90
N GLY A 79 4.17 -9.33 12.52
CA GLY A 79 3.03 -10.24 12.66
C GLY A 79 3.29 -11.63 12.10
N ASP A 80 2.29 -12.50 12.15
CA ASP A 80 2.36 -13.87 11.60
C ASP A 80 1.97 -13.90 10.12
N PRO A 81 2.61 -14.75 9.30
CA PRO A 81 2.26 -14.88 7.89
C PRO A 81 0.83 -15.40 7.72
N LEU A 82 0.05 -14.68 6.93
CA LEU A 82 -1.27 -15.16 6.50
C LEU A 82 -1.10 -16.27 5.47
N ASN A 83 -1.90 -17.34 5.59
CA ASN A 83 -2.02 -18.30 4.50
C ASN A 83 -2.68 -17.66 3.27
N ALA A 84 -2.50 -18.26 2.10
CA ALA A 84 -2.95 -17.69 0.83
C ALA A 84 -4.45 -17.32 0.79
N SER A 85 -5.32 -18.14 1.39
CA SER A 85 -6.76 -17.88 1.44
C SER A 85 -7.08 -16.66 2.31
N ARG A 86 -6.55 -16.61 3.52
CA ARG A 86 -6.73 -15.48 4.45
C ARG A 86 -6.11 -14.20 3.90
N PHE A 87 -4.97 -14.30 3.23
CA PHE A 87 -4.34 -13.18 2.55
C PHE A 87 -5.27 -12.61 1.47
N GLY A 88 -5.77 -13.45 0.55
CA GLY A 88 -6.66 -12.99 -0.51
C GLY A 88 -7.97 -12.39 0.01
N VAL A 89 -8.58 -12.99 1.04
CA VAL A 89 -9.77 -12.43 1.72
C VAL A 89 -9.45 -11.06 2.30
N ARG A 90 -8.31 -10.92 2.98
CA ARG A 90 -7.93 -9.68 3.65
C ARG A 90 -7.60 -8.58 2.63
N VAL A 91 -6.93 -8.90 1.52
CA VAL A 91 -6.73 -7.96 0.41
C VAL A 91 -8.06 -7.42 -0.11
N HIS A 92 -9.05 -8.29 -0.35
CA HIS A 92 -10.34 -7.87 -0.87
C HIS A 92 -11.18 -7.06 0.14
N GLN A 93 -11.01 -7.32 1.45
CA GLN A 93 -11.62 -6.49 2.49
C GLN A 93 -11.02 -5.08 2.54
N ILE A 94 -9.73 -4.94 2.27
CA ILE A 94 -9.01 -3.66 2.30
C ILE A 94 -9.25 -2.88 1.00
N PHE A 95 -9.24 -3.57 -0.14
CA PHE A 95 -9.50 -3.00 -1.46
C PHE A 95 -10.69 -3.67 -2.14
N PRO A 96 -11.94 -3.27 -1.83
CA PRO A 96 -13.12 -3.86 -2.46
C PRO A 96 -13.14 -3.75 -4.00
N ALA A 97 -12.54 -2.70 -4.57
CA ALA A 97 -12.44 -2.51 -6.01
C ALA A 97 -11.38 -3.40 -6.69
N ILE A 98 -10.55 -4.13 -5.93
CA ILE A 98 -9.58 -5.06 -6.53
C ILE A 98 -10.31 -6.21 -7.23
N THR A 99 -9.96 -6.46 -8.48
CA THR A 99 -10.52 -7.57 -9.26
C THR A 99 -9.44 -8.59 -9.60
N ARG A 100 -9.86 -9.78 -10.04
CA ARG A 100 -8.95 -10.85 -10.48
C ARG A 100 -9.26 -11.24 -11.92
N ILE A 101 -8.21 -11.40 -12.71
CA ILE A 101 -8.29 -11.89 -14.08
C ILE A 101 -7.40 -13.13 -14.24
N TYR A 102 -7.74 -14.00 -15.18
CA TYR A 102 -6.96 -15.20 -15.52
C TYR A 102 -6.56 -15.19 -17.00
N PRO A 103 -5.77 -14.19 -17.44
CA PRO A 103 -5.33 -14.09 -18.82
C PRO A 103 -4.37 -15.23 -19.18
N LYS A 104 -4.31 -15.54 -20.48
CA LYS A 104 -3.22 -16.31 -21.06
C LYS A 104 -2.09 -15.32 -21.38
N VAL A 105 -0.94 -15.48 -20.74
CA VAL A 105 0.27 -14.67 -20.96
C VAL A 105 1.35 -15.63 -21.48
N GLY A 106 1.71 -15.49 -22.75
CA GLY A 106 2.51 -16.51 -23.45
C GLY A 106 1.78 -17.85 -23.50
N ASP A 107 2.45 -18.94 -23.08
CA ASP A 107 1.86 -20.29 -23.01
C ASP A 107 1.30 -20.68 -21.63
N LYS A 108 1.40 -19.78 -20.65
CA LYS A 108 0.91 -20.06 -19.29
C LYS A 108 -0.33 -19.22 -18.99
N ARG A 109 -1.20 -19.77 -18.14
CA ARG A 109 -2.30 -19.04 -17.51
C ARG A 109 -1.94 -18.83 -16.05
N GLN A 110 -2.13 -17.60 -15.58
CA GLN A 110 -1.85 -17.23 -14.19
C GLN A 110 -2.87 -16.21 -13.71
N TRP A 111 -3.15 -16.23 -12.42
CA TRP A 111 -4.05 -15.27 -11.79
C TRP A 111 -3.34 -13.95 -11.57
N TYR A 112 -3.98 -12.85 -11.98
CA TYR A 112 -3.53 -11.50 -11.70
C TYR A 112 -4.60 -10.76 -10.89
N TYR A 113 -4.14 -9.94 -9.95
CA TYR A 113 -4.92 -8.83 -9.43
C TYR A 113 -4.88 -7.68 -10.43
N VAL A 114 -6.04 -7.06 -10.66
CA VAL A 114 -6.13 -5.72 -11.24
C VAL A 114 -6.33 -4.78 -10.06
N ILE A 115 -5.25 -4.10 -9.69
CA ILE A 115 -5.22 -3.14 -8.59
C ILE A 115 -5.65 -1.79 -9.17
N PRO A 116 -6.65 -1.11 -8.59
CA PRO A 116 -7.07 0.23 -9.00
C PRO A 116 -5.91 1.22 -8.97
N ARG A 117 -6.09 2.42 -9.55
CA ARG A 117 -5.06 3.46 -9.49
C ARG A 117 -4.78 3.86 -8.04
N LEU A 118 -3.58 4.37 -7.79
CA LEU A 118 -3.09 4.66 -6.44
C LEU A 118 -4.06 5.51 -5.61
N ALA A 119 -4.67 6.53 -6.21
CA ALA A 119 -5.64 7.41 -5.52
C ALA A 119 -6.87 6.65 -5.01
N GLU A 120 -7.36 5.65 -5.76
CA GLU A 120 -8.51 4.84 -5.35
C GLU A 120 -8.13 3.90 -4.20
N CYS A 121 -6.97 3.25 -4.30
CA CYS A 121 -6.48 2.39 -3.22
C CYS A 121 -6.25 3.17 -1.91
N ARG A 122 -5.70 4.39 -2.00
CA ARG A 122 -5.55 5.31 -0.87
C ARG A 122 -6.91 5.64 -0.23
N ALA A 123 -7.91 5.98 -1.04
CA ALA A 123 -9.26 6.28 -0.55
C ALA A 123 -9.95 5.07 0.09
N GLU A 124 -9.77 3.86 -0.45
CA GLU A 124 -10.27 2.63 0.16
C GLU A 124 -9.59 2.32 1.50
N PHE A 125 -8.28 2.54 1.58
CA PHE A 125 -7.52 2.37 2.82
C PHE A 125 -7.95 3.39 3.90
N GLU A 126 -8.20 4.65 3.54
CA GLU A 126 -8.72 5.66 4.47
C GLU A 126 -10.09 5.28 5.05
N LYS A 127 -10.96 4.67 4.25
CA LYS A 127 -12.26 4.16 4.72
C LYS A 127 -12.08 3.03 5.73
N LEU A 128 -11.12 2.13 5.51
CA LEU A 128 -10.77 1.07 6.45
C LEU A 128 -10.29 1.64 7.79
N ILE A 129 -9.38 2.62 7.75
CA ILE A 129 -8.87 3.29 8.96
C ILE A 129 -9.96 4.16 9.60
N GLY A 130 -10.93 4.62 8.83
CA GLY A 130 -11.95 5.58 9.25
C GLY A 130 -11.37 6.97 9.49
N SER A 131 -10.31 7.34 8.77
CA SER A 131 -9.63 8.63 8.91
C SER A 131 -8.89 8.99 7.63
N THR A 132 -8.87 10.27 7.27
CA THR A 132 -8.13 10.79 6.10
C THR A 132 -6.64 10.75 6.36
N ILE A 133 -5.86 10.22 5.41
CA ILE A 133 -4.42 10.06 5.51
C ILE A 133 -3.73 11.10 4.62
N ASN A 134 -2.69 11.74 5.14
CA ASN A 134 -1.81 12.57 4.34
C ASN A 134 -0.77 11.64 3.70
N TRP A 135 -0.98 11.33 2.43
CA TRP A 135 -0.11 10.48 1.63
C TRP A 135 1.04 11.24 0.98
N ALA A 136 0.93 12.57 0.88
CA ALA A 136 2.04 13.44 0.51
C ALA A 136 2.98 13.45 1.70
N GLY A 137 3.97 12.57 1.68
CA GLY A 137 4.90 12.46 2.77
C GLY A 137 5.64 13.77 2.97
N ASP A 138 5.48 14.37 4.15
CA ASP A 138 6.63 14.83 4.92
C ASP A 138 7.40 13.57 5.38
N PHE A 139 7.95 12.83 4.42
CA PHE A 139 9.15 12.09 4.71
C PHE A 139 10.24 13.15 4.57
N PRO A 140 11.00 13.49 5.63
CA PRO A 140 12.19 14.30 5.43
C PRO A 140 12.98 13.60 4.32
N GLN A 141 13.10 14.27 3.17
CA GLN A 141 14.22 14.00 2.30
C GLN A 141 15.43 14.16 3.24
N ASP A 142 16.22 13.11 3.42
CA ASP A 142 17.56 13.25 3.97
C ASP A 142 18.34 14.13 2.98
N ASP A 143 18.06 15.43 3.02
CA ASP A 143 18.86 16.51 2.47
C ASP A 143 19.90 16.82 3.55
N ASP A 144 20.77 15.84 3.77
CA ASP A 144 22.06 16.00 4.44
C ASP A 144 22.83 14.68 4.33
N LEU A 145 23.77 14.65 3.38
CA LEU A 145 25.18 14.27 3.61
C LEU A 145 25.86 14.04 2.25
N LEU A 146 26.23 15.12 1.59
CA LEU A 146 27.49 15.20 0.84
C LEU A 146 27.91 16.68 0.82
N GLY A 147 28.77 17.01 1.77
CA GLY A 147 29.64 18.18 1.66
C GLY A 147 30.76 17.97 0.65
#